data_AF-A0AA39KRV4-F1
#
_entry.id   AF-A0AA39KRV4-F1
#
_cell.length_a   1.000
_cell.length_b   1.000
_cell.length_c   1.000
_cell.angle_alpha   90.00
_cell.angle_beta   90.00
_cell.angle_gamma   90.00
#
_symmetry.space_group_name_H-M   'P 1'
#
loop_
_entity.id
_entity.type
_entity.pdbx_description
1 polymer ?
#
loop_
_entity_poly.entity_id
_entity_poly.type
_entity_poly.pdbx_seq_one_letter_code
_entity_poly.pdbx_strand_id
1 'polypeptide(L)'
;MEVVVTLQGKVEMELTLVPTAEAKKMPVGMGRNPPNPLPFPKRPDISFSWFRNPWNACCFVVCRYYRGRIICFSLILFLILLLCCAIYAFPGYLVKKLLNA
;
A
#
# COMPACT_ATOMS: atom_id res chain seq x y z
N MET A 1 -25.49 16.11 23.41
CA MET A 1 -26.33 16.61 22.30
C MET A 1 -25.37 17.15 21.25
N GLU A 2 -25.19 16.43 20.14
CA GLU A 2 -24.43 16.95 18.99
C GLU A 2 -25.31 17.96 18.26
N VAL A 3 -24.84 19.20 18.15
CA VAL A 3 -25.47 20.25 17.34
C VAL A 3 -24.58 20.45 16.12
N VAL A 4 -25.01 19.90 14.98
CA VAL A 4 -24.28 20.02 13.72
C VAL A 4 -24.82 21.24 12.96
N VAL A 5 -24.05 22.32 12.93
CA VAL A 5 -24.35 23.52 12.14
C VAL A 5 -23.57 23.45 10.82
N THR A 6 -24.28 23.41 9.69
CA THR A 6 -23.71 23.24 8.35
C THR A 6 -23.52 24.58 7.64
N LEU A 7 -22.44 25.31 7.95
CA LEU A 7 -21.93 26.39 7.10
C LEU A 7 -20.39 26.29 7.04
N GLN A 8 -19.87 25.94 5.85
CA GLN A 8 -18.47 25.86 5.44
C GLN A 8 -17.40 25.63 6.54
N GLY A 9 -17.12 24.36 6.80
CA GLY A 9 -16.02 23.88 7.62
C GLY A 9 -16.44 22.63 8.38
N LYS A 10 -15.76 21.49 8.16
CA LYS A 10 -16.04 20.27 8.93
C LYS A 10 -15.36 20.39 10.31
N VAL A 11 -15.99 21.12 11.22
CA VAL A 11 -15.56 21.23 12.61
C VAL A 11 -16.31 20.18 13.42
N GLU A 12 -15.62 19.10 13.78
CA GLU A 12 -16.12 18.13 14.77
C GLU A 12 -15.78 18.69 16.16
N MET A 13 -16.80 19.05 16.94
CA MET A 13 -16.66 19.65 18.27
C MET A 13 -17.37 18.79 19.31
N GLU A 14 -16.67 18.36 20.36
CA GLU A 14 -17.25 17.67 21.53
C GLU A 14 -17.42 18.67 22.69
N LEU A 15 -18.64 18.81 23.22
CA LEU A 15 -18.96 19.69 24.35
C LEU A 15 -19.24 18.85 25.61
N THR A 16 -18.38 18.97 26.63
CA THR A 16 -18.54 18.29 27.92
C THR A 16 -19.15 19.23 28.97
N LEU A 17 -20.30 18.85 29.55
CA LEU A 17 -20.94 19.58 30.66
C LEU A 17 -20.35 19.10 32.00
N VAL A 18 -19.82 20.04 32.79
CA VAL A 18 -19.14 19.77 34.06
C VAL A 18 -19.86 20.51 35.21
N PRO A 19 -20.07 19.88 36.38
CA PRO A 19 -20.70 20.53 37.53
C PRO A 19 -19.86 21.69 38.10
N THR A 20 -20.53 22.64 38.76
CA THR A 20 -19.95 23.93 39.19
C THR A 20 -18.76 23.80 40.14
N ALA A 21 -18.67 22.72 40.91
CA ALA A 21 -17.55 22.44 41.81
C ALA A 21 -16.24 22.10 41.08
N GLU A 22 -16.32 21.45 39.92
CA GLU A 22 -15.16 21.07 39.10
C GLU A 22 -14.78 22.20 38.13
N ALA A 23 -15.76 22.94 37.61
CA ALA A 23 -15.53 24.10 36.76
C ALA A 23 -14.69 25.20 37.44
N LYS A 24 -14.79 25.36 38.77
CA LYS A 24 -13.94 26.28 39.53
C LYS A 24 -12.48 25.83 39.62
N LYS A 25 -12.22 24.52 39.63
CA LYS A 25 -10.86 23.96 39.69
C LYS A 25 -10.14 24.06 38.35
N MET A 26 -10.88 23.96 37.24
CA MET A 26 -10.36 24.04 35.88
C MET A 26 -11.15 25.09 35.07
N PRO A 27 -10.84 26.39 35.24
CA PRO A 27 -11.55 27.45 34.53
C PRO A 27 -11.24 27.40 33.02
N VAL A 28 -12.28 27.23 32.20
CA VAL A 28 -12.20 27.33 30.73
C VAL A 28 -12.14 28.80 30.29
N GLY A 29 -11.51 29.09 29.15
CA GLY A 29 -11.45 30.45 28.58
C GLY A 29 -10.34 31.36 29.12
N MET A 30 -9.55 30.91 30.10
CA MET A 30 -8.42 31.68 30.64
C MET A 30 -7.15 31.65 29.76
N GLY A 31 -7.17 31.06 28.56
CA GLY A 31 -6.06 31.07 27.60
C GLY A 31 -4.75 30.41 28.07
N ARG A 32 -4.72 29.79 29.26
CA ARG A 32 -3.50 29.30 29.91
C ARG A 32 -3.24 27.81 29.74
N ASN A 33 -4.22 27.04 29.30
CA ASN A 33 -4.09 25.59 29.09
C ASN A 33 -4.23 25.26 27.61
N PRO A 34 -3.43 24.32 27.08
CA PRO A 34 -3.66 23.80 25.74
C PRO A 34 -5.08 23.24 25.66
N PRO A 35 -5.72 23.31 24.48
CA PRO A 35 -7.02 22.69 24.28
C PRO A 35 -6.94 21.21 24.66
N ASN A 36 -8.01 20.68 25.25
CA ASN A 36 -8.06 19.26 25.60
C ASN A 36 -7.76 18.43 24.35
N PRO A 37 -6.75 17.54 24.37
CA PRO A 37 -6.36 16.79 23.18
C PRO A 37 -7.54 15.94 22.71
N LEU A 38 -7.96 16.18 21.47
CA LEU A 38 -8.93 15.33 20.79
C LEU A 38 -8.34 13.93 20.62
N PRO A 39 -9.17 12.88 20.61
CA PRO A 39 -8.70 11.54 20.26
C PRO A 39 -8.03 11.58 18.90
N PHE A 40 -6.89 10.89 18.76
CA PHE A 40 -6.17 10.85 17.50
C PHE A 40 -7.09 10.31 16.40
N PRO A 41 -7.18 10.99 15.24
CA PRO A 41 -7.96 10.47 14.12
C PRO A 41 -7.38 9.12 13.70
N LYS A 42 -8.26 8.15 13.40
CA LYS A 42 -7.85 6.85 12.83
C LYS A 42 -7.36 7.09 11.39
N ARG A 43 -6.11 7.51 11.22
CA ARG A 43 -5.49 7.71 9.91
C ARG A 43 -5.16 6.34 9.30
N PRO A 44 -5.66 6.01 8.09
CA PRO A 44 -5.24 4.79 7.42
C PRO A 44 -3.78 4.92 6.96
N ASP A 45 -2.96 3.93 7.31
CA ASP A 45 -1.50 3.92 7.06
C ASP A 45 -1.13 3.95 5.56
N ILE A 46 -2.11 3.77 4.67
CA ILE A 46 -1.90 3.52 3.24
C ILE A 46 -2.14 4.75 2.33
N SER A 47 -2.64 5.87 2.85
CA SER A 47 -3.40 6.80 1.99
C SER A 47 -2.60 7.61 0.95
N PHE A 48 -1.25 7.65 0.99
CA PHE A 48 -0.46 8.45 0.04
C PHE A 48 0.92 7.90 -0.38
N SER A 49 1.30 6.70 0.06
CA SER A 49 2.66 6.20 -0.19
C SER A 49 2.93 5.91 -1.68
N TRP A 50 1.90 5.50 -2.43
CA TRP A 50 1.98 5.26 -3.88
C TRP A 50 2.29 6.53 -4.70
N PHE A 51 1.82 7.70 -4.28
CA PHE A 51 2.09 8.95 -5.00
C PHE A 51 3.52 9.45 -4.81
N ARG A 52 4.10 9.21 -3.62
CA ARG A 52 5.45 9.67 -3.28
C ARG A 52 6.56 8.76 -3.80
N ASN A 53 6.26 7.48 -4.00
CA ASN A 53 7.22 6.50 -4.49
C ASN A 53 6.54 5.40 -5.32
N PRO A 54 6.25 5.67 -6.61
CA PRO A 54 5.49 4.77 -7.47
C PRO A 54 6.21 3.45 -7.72
N TRP A 55 7.54 3.43 -7.71
CA TRP A 55 8.34 2.23 -7.96
C TRP A 55 8.19 1.20 -6.84
N ASN A 56 8.38 1.62 -5.58
CA ASN A 56 8.26 0.72 -4.45
C ASN A 56 6.82 0.27 -4.23
N ALA A 57 5.83 1.14 -4.51
CA ALA A 57 4.42 0.76 -4.45
C ALA A 57 4.05 -0.27 -5.53
N CYS A 58 4.51 -0.08 -6.77
CA CYS A 58 4.28 -1.02 -7.86
C CYS A 58 4.94 -2.37 -7.58
N CYS A 59 6.22 -2.38 -7.18
CA CYS A 59 6.91 -3.61 -6.78
C CYS A 59 6.21 -4.29 -5.59
N PHE A 60 5.69 -3.56 -4.59
CA PHE A 60 5.00 -4.16 -3.45
C PHE A 60 3.66 -4.82 -3.85
N VAL A 61 2.86 -4.14 -4.67
CA VAL A 61 1.56 -4.66 -5.16
C VAL A 61 1.78 -5.84 -6.11
N VAL A 62 2.72 -5.69 -7.06
CA VAL A 62 3.03 -6.74 -8.03
C VAL A 62 3.67 -7.95 -7.35
N CYS A 63 4.61 -7.76 -6.41
CA CYS A 63 5.20 -8.88 -5.68
C CYS A 63 4.17 -9.63 -4.81
N ARG A 64 3.15 -8.96 -4.27
CA ARG A 64 2.14 -9.64 -3.43
C ARG A 64 1.19 -10.52 -4.24
N TYR A 65 0.80 -10.11 -5.46
CA TYR A 65 -0.14 -10.85 -6.30
C TYR A 65 0.50 -11.71 -7.41
N TYR A 66 1.63 -11.28 -7.96
CA TYR A 66 2.21 -11.88 -9.18
C TYR A 66 3.43 -12.75 -8.94
N ARG A 67 3.91 -12.95 -7.70
CA ARG A 67 5.06 -13.82 -7.40
C ARG A 67 4.96 -15.20 -8.07
N GLY A 68 3.79 -15.85 -7.99
CA GLY A 68 3.55 -17.14 -8.66
C GLY A 68 3.49 -17.03 -10.18
N ARG A 69 2.78 -16.01 -10.72
CA ARG A 69 2.65 -15.81 -12.18
C ARG A 69 3.99 -15.50 -12.84
N ILE A 70 4.86 -14.72 -12.20
CA ILE A 70 6.19 -14.37 -12.71
C ILE A 70 7.07 -15.62 -12.78
N ILE A 71 7.02 -16.48 -11.76
CA ILE A 71 7.77 -17.75 -11.74
C ILE A 71 7.27 -18.68 -12.85
N CYS A 72 5.95 -18.86 -13.01
CA CYS A 72 5.40 -19.67 -14.10
C CYS A 72 5.77 -19.13 -15.48
N PHE A 73 5.70 -17.81 -15.68
CA PHE A 73 6.06 -17.20 -16.96
C PHE A 73 7.55 -17.39 -17.26
N SER A 74 8.42 -17.22 -16.27
CA SER A 74 9.86 -17.49 -16.39
C SER A 74 10.15 -18.94 -16.77
N LEU A 75 9.48 -19.91 -16.13
CA LEU A 75 9.61 -21.33 -16.46
C LEU A 75 9.15 -21.66 -17.89
N ILE A 76 8.00 -21.11 -18.31
CA ILE A 76 7.47 -21.31 -19.67
C ILE A 76 8.43 -20.72 -20.70
N LEU A 77 8.92 -19.50 -20.48
CA LEU A 77 9.89 -18.86 -21.36
C LEU A 77 11.17 -19.68 -21.49
N PHE A 78 11.67 -20.22 -20.36
CA PHE A 78 12.85 -21.08 -20.35
C PHE A 78 12.65 -22.38 -21.14
N LEU A 79 11.48 -23.03 -20.98
CA LEU A 79 11.12 -24.22 -21.76
C LEU A 79 11.05 -23.94 -23.27
N ILE A 80 10.45 -22.81 -23.67
CA ILE A 80 10.38 -22.41 -25.08
C ILE A 80 11.79 -22.18 -25.63
N LEU A 81 12.65 -21.49 -24.89
CA LEU A 81 14.03 -21.23 -25.29
C LEU A 81 14.80 -22.55 -25.51
N LEU A 82 14.63 -23.52 -24.62
CA LEU A 82 15.23 -24.85 -24.77
C LEU A 82 14.70 -25.58 -26.00
N LEU A 83 13.40 -25.54 -26.26
CA LEU A 83 12.79 -26.13 -27.46
C LEU A 83 13.32 -25.49 -28.76
N CYS A 84 13.36 -24.17 -28.81
CA CYS A 84 13.92 -23.45 -29.96
C CYS A 84 15.39 -23.81 -30.21
N CYS A 85 16.19 -23.87 -29.15
CA CYS A 85 17.59 -24.27 -29.22
C CYS A 85 17.73 -25.74 -29.68
N ALA A 86 16.90 -26.64 -29.17
CA ALA A 86 16.91 -28.05 -29.54
C ALA A 86 16.54 -28.25 -31.01
N ILE A 87 15.51 -27.57 -31.52
CA ILE A 87 15.11 -27.63 -32.94
C ILE A 87 16.22 -27.05 -33.82
N TYR A 88 16.85 -25.97 -33.40
CA TYR A 88 17.99 -25.38 -34.13
C TYR A 88 19.22 -26.29 -34.14
N ALA A 89 19.52 -26.97 -33.03
CA ALA A 89 20.65 -27.89 -32.93
C ALA A 89 20.40 -29.26 -33.61
N PHE A 90 19.13 -29.65 -33.75
CA PHE A 90 18.71 -30.93 -34.33
C PHE A 90 19.27 -31.21 -35.74
N PRO A 91 19.18 -30.30 -36.75
CA PRO A 91 19.70 -30.59 -38.09
C PRO A 91 21.21 -30.74 -38.09
N GLY A 92 21.94 -29.90 -37.33
CA GLY A 92 23.40 -29.98 -37.25
C GLY A 92 23.91 -31.23 -36.54
N TYR A 93 23.25 -31.67 -35.46
CA TYR A 93 23.63 -32.86 -34.71
C TYR A 93 23.27 -34.16 -35.45
N LEU A 94 22.11 -34.21 -36.10
CA LEU A 94 21.72 -35.35 -36.93
C LEU A 94 22.68 -35.55 -38.10
N VAL A 95 23.09 -34.47 -38.79
CA VAL A 95 24.06 -34.54 -39.89
C VAL A 95 25.42 -35.05 -39.40
N LYS A 96 25.91 -34.56 -38.25
CA LYS A 96 27.17 -35.05 -37.65
C LYS A 96 27.09 -36.54 -37.29
N LYS A 97 25.97 -36.99 -36.72
CA LYS A 97 25.76 -38.40 -36.34
C LYS A 97 25.60 -39.33 -37.54
N LEU A 98 25.01 -38.85 -38.65
CA LEU A 98 24.86 -39.59 -39.91
C LEU A 98 26.19 -39.72 -40.68
N LEU A 99 27.07 -38.73 -40.58
CA LEU A 99 28.36 -38.71 -41.25
C LEU A 99 29.45 -39.53 -40.52
N ASN A 100 29.14 -40.17 -39.39
CA ASN A 100 30.05 -40.99 -38.58
C ASN A 100 31.44 -40.35 -38.39
N ALA A 101 31.44 -39.06 -38.03
CA ALA A 101 32.60 -38.29 -37.63
C ALA A 101 32.48 -37.85 -36.17
#